data_AF-A0A657B511-F1
#
_entry.id   AF-A0A657B511-F1
#
_cell.length_a   1.000
_cell.length_b   1.000
_cell.length_c   1.000
_cell.angle_alpha   90.00
_cell.angle_beta   90.00
_cell.angle_gamma   90.00
#
_symmetry.space_group_name_H-M   'P 1'
#
loop_
_entity.id
_entity.type
_entity.pdbx_description
1 polymer ?
#
loop_
_entity_poly.entity_id
_entity_poly.type
_entity_poly.pdbx_seq_one_letter_code
_entity_poly.pdbx_strand_id
1 'polypeptide(L)'
;MQNFSKLSALFASAFLLSACEPAFETTAQKCAAGQDIQVVIPAPDPKFQIFTDADEYPLYLREAIETMTPSSVLSAEEQAAKDFIDQQISDFLSYDKSGDLVTGARNPLDFLESIVSTTDPGVEIEAFAIAKNQVAQGIADDDDFCSYQNDDIRIVDTDADATTLAFAELAMSYNPFTRIVQQSIIVAEQREDLESSASRESVPFIGFYQALPENFKANGFTQPEVRQLIANNGSGFARLSFDDGEDTELGQLLLDYNNEYCDTDRTNDDPSTWEDCPSGTTTRVPSTDVGGACDAEANKLEEHSFDLNSVHTDLKRLRVEVDYTSNKAGEVRIYVSEYREAIYGADANGLNQSIIIKDPTDCEKQAVLDLLADANPGVGVRLTFVTDTGYDITYETDADGEPVLDSDGNQIISAEPIPAYTYQGTAGAIIP
;
A
#
# COMPACT_ATOMS: atom_id res chain seq x y z
N MET A 1 91.06 21.13 19.04
CA MET A 1 90.58 19.73 19.14
C MET A 1 89.23 19.72 18.43
N GLN A 2 89.14 19.15 17.22
CA GLN A 2 88.62 17.79 16.96
C GLN A 2 87.16 17.63 17.44
N ASN A 3 86.15 17.29 16.62
CA ASN A 3 86.02 17.02 15.16
C ASN A 3 84.64 17.60 14.71
N PHE A 4 84.43 18.17 13.53
CA PHE A 4 84.39 17.56 12.18
C PHE A 4 83.42 16.37 12.00
N SER A 5 82.25 16.63 11.40
CA SER A 5 81.47 15.78 10.47
C SER A 5 79.97 16.13 10.57
N LYS A 6 79.18 16.48 9.55
CA LYS A 6 79.32 16.82 8.12
C LYS A 6 77.90 17.21 7.64
N LEU A 7 77.80 18.00 6.55
CA LEU A 7 76.89 17.90 5.38
C LEU A 7 75.60 17.02 5.52
N SER A 8 74.42 17.29 4.95
CA SER A 8 73.94 18.21 3.88
C SER A 8 72.39 18.07 3.79
N ALA A 9 71.58 18.92 3.13
CA ALA A 9 71.77 20.26 2.54
C ALA A 9 70.41 20.96 2.25
N LEU A 10 70.51 22.25 1.92
CA LEU A 10 69.62 23.16 1.18
C LEU A 10 68.30 22.68 0.50
N PHE A 11 67.27 23.50 0.71
CA PHE A 11 66.27 24.03 -0.24
C PHE A 11 65.51 23.09 -1.20
N ALA A 12 64.22 22.89 -0.87
CA ALA A 12 63.10 22.94 -1.82
C ALA A 12 61.78 23.17 -1.04
N SER A 13 61.48 24.42 -0.68
CA SER A 13 60.27 24.79 0.07
C SER A 13 59.39 25.76 -0.73
N ALA A 14 58.82 25.24 -1.81
CA ALA A 14 57.74 25.85 -2.59
C ALA A 14 56.95 24.72 -3.27
N PHE A 15 55.62 24.87 -3.36
CA PHE A 15 54.62 23.83 -3.69
C PHE A 15 54.41 22.76 -2.60
N LEU A 16 53.45 23.01 -1.71
CA LEU A 16 52.48 22.04 -1.14
C LEU A 16 51.43 22.82 -0.32
N LEU A 17 50.61 23.64 -0.99
CA LEU A 17 49.44 24.33 -0.41
C LEU A 17 48.30 24.42 -1.45
N SER A 18 47.82 23.26 -1.90
CA SER A 18 46.55 23.11 -2.62
C SER A 18 46.07 21.66 -2.55
N ALA A 19 45.91 21.18 -1.32
CA ALA A 19 45.18 19.96 -1.01
C ALA A 19 44.35 20.28 0.24
N CYS A 20 43.29 21.07 0.05
CA CYS A 20 42.11 20.83 0.88
C CYS A 20 41.62 19.46 0.45
N GLU A 21 41.63 18.51 1.37
CA GLU A 21 40.77 17.33 1.23
C GLU A 21 39.34 17.85 0.99
N PRO A 22 38.55 17.24 0.09
CA PRO A 22 37.12 17.53 0.09
C PRO A 22 36.61 17.25 1.51
N ALA A 23 35.70 18.09 2.00
CA ALA A 23 35.04 17.77 3.26
C ALA A 23 34.43 16.37 3.13
N PHE A 24 34.64 15.51 4.12
CA PHE A 24 34.00 14.19 4.15
C PHE A 24 32.49 14.42 4.27
N GLU A 25 31.79 14.32 3.14
CA GLU A 25 30.34 14.28 3.10
C GLU A 25 29.88 12.94 3.67
N THR A 26 28.99 12.98 4.66
CA THR A 26 28.41 11.75 5.23
C THR A 26 27.47 11.08 4.23
N THR A 27 27.18 9.80 4.42
CA THR A 27 26.18 9.09 3.60
C THR A 27 24.83 9.83 3.54
N ALA A 28 24.35 10.35 4.67
CA ALA A 28 23.16 11.21 4.71
C ALA A 28 23.28 12.47 3.80
N GLN A 29 24.45 13.11 3.74
CA GLN A 29 24.68 14.28 2.88
C GLN A 29 24.75 13.91 1.40
N LYS A 30 25.35 12.76 1.05
CA LYS A 30 25.38 12.26 -0.33
C LYS A 30 23.98 11.92 -0.84
N CYS A 31 23.15 11.26 -0.01
CA CYS A 31 21.79 10.87 -0.37
C CYS A 31 20.78 12.03 -0.40
N ALA A 32 21.10 13.16 0.26
CA ALA A 32 20.30 14.38 0.17
C ALA A 32 20.52 15.17 -1.14
N ALA A 33 21.54 14.82 -1.94
CA ALA A 33 21.82 15.56 -3.16
C ALA A 33 20.84 15.21 -4.28
N GLY A 34 20.18 16.21 -4.88
CA GLY A 34 19.26 16.01 -5.99
C GLY A 34 17.81 15.70 -5.61
N GLN A 35 17.46 15.87 -4.33
CA GLN A 35 16.07 15.87 -3.86
C GLN A 35 15.24 16.99 -4.52
N ASP A 36 15.81 18.20 -4.68
CA ASP A 36 15.17 19.36 -5.32
C ASP A 36 15.16 19.33 -6.87
N ILE A 37 15.40 18.18 -7.53
CA ILE A 37 15.44 18.13 -9.00
C ILE A 37 14.04 17.97 -9.57
N GLN A 38 13.53 19.01 -10.24
CA GLN A 38 12.32 18.92 -11.05
C GLN A 38 12.45 17.84 -12.13
N VAL A 39 11.56 16.84 -12.10
CA VAL A 39 11.48 15.77 -13.11
C VAL A 39 10.20 15.95 -13.91
N VAL A 40 10.33 15.96 -15.24
CA VAL A 40 9.18 16.03 -16.16
C VAL A 40 9.22 14.83 -17.10
N ILE A 41 8.21 13.96 -16.99
CA ILE A 41 8.12 12.68 -17.67
C ILE A 41 7.03 12.74 -18.75
N PRO A 42 7.35 12.63 -20.05
CA PRO A 42 6.34 12.56 -21.08
C PRO A 42 5.66 11.18 -21.11
N ALA A 43 4.33 11.15 -21.03
CA ALA A 43 3.52 9.96 -21.25
C ALA A 43 3.03 9.90 -22.72
N PRO A 44 3.64 9.06 -23.58
CA PRO A 44 3.20 8.89 -24.96
C PRO A 44 1.82 8.22 -25.03
N ASP A 45 1.16 8.30 -26.19
CA ASP A 45 -0.09 7.56 -26.42
C ASP A 45 0.16 6.09 -26.81
N PRO A 46 -0.62 5.13 -26.25
CA PRO A 46 -1.62 5.31 -25.20
C PRO A 46 -0.98 5.62 -23.83
N LYS A 47 -1.59 6.54 -23.08
CA LYS A 47 -1.03 7.06 -21.82
C LYS A 47 -0.72 5.95 -20.81
N PHE A 48 0.41 6.11 -20.12
CA PHE A 48 0.91 5.20 -19.09
C PHE A 48 1.12 3.74 -19.54
N GLN A 49 1.19 3.47 -20.85
CA GLN A 49 1.37 2.12 -21.37
C GLN A 49 2.78 1.58 -21.11
N ILE A 50 2.82 0.34 -20.63
CA ILE A 50 4.01 -0.50 -20.53
C ILE A 50 3.69 -1.85 -21.17
N PHE A 51 4.72 -2.56 -21.61
CA PHE A 51 4.65 -3.95 -22.07
C PHE A 51 5.58 -4.83 -21.24
N THR A 52 5.18 -6.09 -21.02
CA THR A 52 5.94 -7.05 -20.18
C THR A 52 7.24 -7.57 -20.80
N ASP A 53 7.56 -7.13 -22.03
CA ASP A 53 8.79 -7.44 -22.77
C ASP A 53 9.70 -6.23 -23.01
N ALA A 54 9.37 -5.06 -22.44
CA ALA A 54 10.09 -3.81 -22.69
C ALA A 54 11.42 -3.69 -21.89
N ASP A 55 11.47 -4.16 -20.64
CA ASP A 55 12.62 -4.03 -19.74
C ASP A 55 12.55 -5.09 -18.60
N GLU A 56 13.46 -5.04 -17.62
CA GLU A 56 13.50 -5.94 -16.45
C GLU A 56 12.32 -5.78 -15.46
N TYR A 57 11.45 -4.78 -15.62
CA TYR A 57 10.41 -4.45 -14.63
C TYR A 57 9.21 -5.44 -14.64
N PRO A 58 8.95 -6.17 -13.54
CA PRO A 58 7.73 -6.97 -13.40
C PRO A 58 6.56 -6.10 -12.91
N LEU A 59 5.46 -6.06 -13.67
CA LEU A 59 4.22 -5.37 -13.27
C LEU A 59 3.67 -5.96 -11.97
N TYR A 60 3.18 -5.12 -11.05
CA TYR A 60 2.80 -5.52 -9.69
C TYR A 60 1.90 -6.77 -9.60
N LEU A 61 0.74 -6.81 -10.28
CA LEU A 61 -0.20 -7.94 -10.13
C LEU A 61 0.05 -9.06 -11.14
N ARG A 62 1.14 -9.03 -11.93
CA ARG A 62 1.30 -9.95 -13.06
C ARG A 62 1.24 -11.41 -12.63
N GLU A 63 2.04 -11.79 -11.63
CA GLU A 63 2.13 -13.18 -11.19
C GLU A 63 0.84 -13.65 -10.53
N ALA A 64 0.19 -12.81 -9.71
CA ALA A 64 -1.14 -13.08 -9.17
C ALA A 64 -2.20 -13.28 -10.28
N ILE A 65 -2.27 -12.38 -11.26
CA ILE A 65 -3.24 -12.47 -12.37
C ILE A 65 -3.05 -13.74 -13.19
N GLU A 66 -1.79 -14.04 -13.58
CA GLU A 66 -1.48 -15.22 -14.38
C GLU A 66 -1.77 -16.49 -13.57
N THR A 67 -1.38 -16.54 -12.29
CA THR A 67 -1.59 -17.69 -11.39
C THR A 67 -3.07 -17.92 -11.07
N MET A 68 -3.87 -16.86 -10.93
CA MET A 68 -5.32 -16.97 -10.71
C MET A 68 -6.10 -17.52 -11.91
N THR A 69 -5.48 -17.74 -13.08
CA THR A 69 -6.10 -18.39 -14.23
C THR A 69 -6.56 -19.81 -13.87
N PRO A 70 -7.84 -20.18 -13.99
CA PRO A 70 -8.31 -21.50 -13.56
C PRO A 70 -7.65 -22.67 -14.31
N SER A 71 -7.06 -23.62 -13.59
CA SER A 71 -6.50 -24.86 -14.17
C SER A 71 -7.58 -25.87 -14.59
N SER A 72 -8.82 -25.66 -14.16
CA SER A 72 -9.98 -26.50 -14.47
C SER A 72 -11.26 -25.66 -14.56
N VAL A 73 -12.35 -26.25 -15.01
CA VAL A 73 -13.63 -25.53 -15.19
C VAL A 73 -14.23 -25.22 -13.82
N LEU A 74 -14.40 -23.92 -13.54
CA LEU A 74 -15.06 -23.41 -12.35
C LEU A 74 -16.58 -23.69 -12.35
N SER A 75 -17.20 -23.70 -11.17
CA SER A 75 -18.65 -23.54 -11.03
C SER A 75 -19.12 -22.14 -11.50
N ALA A 76 -20.43 -21.95 -11.63
CA ALA A 76 -20.97 -20.67 -12.10
C ALA A 76 -20.70 -19.54 -11.08
N GLU A 77 -20.78 -19.86 -9.80
CA GLU A 77 -20.54 -18.96 -8.68
C GLU A 77 -19.07 -18.57 -8.54
N GLU A 78 -18.15 -19.54 -8.69
CA GLU A 78 -16.70 -19.31 -8.72
C GLU A 78 -16.27 -18.51 -9.96
N GLN A 79 -16.83 -18.81 -11.14
CA GLN A 79 -16.54 -18.04 -12.35
C GLN A 79 -17.02 -16.59 -12.22
N ALA A 80 -18.23 -16.37 -11.69
CA ALA A 80 -18.72 -15.01 -11.44
C ALA A 80 -17.83 -14.24 -10.45
N ALA A 81 -17.34 -14.91 -9.40
CA ALA A 81 -16.40 -14.32 -8.46
C ALA A 81 -15.06 -13.94 -9.13
N LYS A 82 -14.53 -14.82 -9.99
CA LYS A 82 -13.30 -14.54 -10.76
C LYS A 82 -13.49 -13.41 -11.77
N ASP A 83 -14.62 -13.39 -12.48
CA ASP A 83 -14.96 -12.33 -13.44
C ASP A 83 -15.08 -10.96 -12.73
N PHE A 84 -15.66 -10.93 -11.53
CA PHE A 84 -15.70 -9.72 -10.69
C PHE A 84 -14.29 -9.26 -10.29
N ILE A 85 -13.43 -10.17 -9.79
CA ILE A 85 -12.05 -9.83 -9.40
C ILE A 85 -11.24 -9.31 -10.60
N ASP A 86 -11.34 -9.95 -11.77
CA ASP A 86 -10.69 -9.47 -13.00
C ASP A 86 -11.20 -8.08 -13.42
N GLN A 87 -12.50 -7.81 -13.26
CA GLN A 87 -13.09 -6.50 -13.55
C GLN A 87 -12.55 -5.43 -12.59
N GLN A 88 -12.49 -5.70 -11.28
CA GLN A 88 -11.91 -4.76 -10.31
C GLN A 88 -10.44 -4.45 -10.61
N ILE A 89 -9.61 -5.47 -10.90
CA ILE A 89 -8.22 -5.26 -11.32
C ILE A 89 -8.14 -4.40 -12.59
N SER A 90 -9.04 -4.61 -13.55
CA SER A 90 -9.12 -3.79 -14.77
C SER A 90 -9.54 -2.35 -14.49
N ASP A 91 -10.52 -2.13 -13.61
CA ASP A 91 -11.08 -0.81 -13.29
C ASP A 91 -10.09 0.07 -12.53
N PHE A 92 -9.33 -0.51 -11.58
CA PHE A 92 -8.32 0.23 -10.81
C PHE A 92 -6.99 0.40 -11.57
N LEU A 93 -6.53 -0.62 -12.32
CA LEU A 93 -5.13 -0.66 -12.80
C LEU A 93 -4.96 -0.94 -14.30
N SER A 94 -6.04 -1.17 -15.06
CA SER A 94 -6.03 -1.27 -16.53
C SER A 94 -4.95 -2.22 -17.09
N TYR A 95 -4.91 -3.46 -16.58
CA TYR A 95 -4.01 -4.51 -17.05
C TYR A 95 -4.45 -5.06 -18.42
N ASP A 96 -3.51 -5.14 -19.37
CA ASP A 96 -3.73 -5.63 -20.73
C ASP A 96 -3.38 -7.13 -20.82
N LYS A 97 -4.36 -7.97 -21.14
CA LYS A 97 -4.20 -9.43 -21.27
C LYS A 97 -4.30 -9.92 -22.72
N SER A 98 -3.56 -10.97 -23.06
CA SER A 98 -3.68 -11.70 -24.33
C SER A 98 -3.95 -13.18 -24.07
N GLY A 99 -5.25 -13.54 -24.03
CA GLY A 99 -5.68 -14.77 -23.37
C GLY A 99 -5.43 -14.65 -21.87
N ASP A 100 -4.78 -15.66 -21.29
CA ASP A 100 -4.52 -15.74 -19.85
C ASP A 100 -3.20 -15.04 -19.41
N LEU A 101 -2.40 -14.54 -20.36
CA LEU A 101 -1.10 -13.91 -20.10
C LEU A 101 -1.22 -12.39 -20.01
N VAL A 102 -0.51 -11.77 -19.06
CA VAL A 102 -0.40 -10.32 -18.96
C VAL A 102 0.64 -9.81 -19.95
N THR A 103 0.21 -8.91 -20.83
CA THR A 103 1.04 -8.30 -21.88
C THR A 103 1.48 -6.87 -21.57
N GLY A 104 0.83 -6.21 -20.61
CA GLY A 104 1.10 -4.82 -20.28
C GLY A 104 0.14 -4.28 -19.22
N ALA A 105 0.30 -3.00 -18.89
CA ALA A 105 -0.64 -2.24 -18.09
C ALA A 105 -0.68 -0.78 -18.57
N ARG A 106 -1.75 -0.07 -18.22
CA ARG A 106 -1.98 1.35 -18.52
C ARG A 106 -2.37 2.13 -17.26
N ASN A 107 -1.53 2.07 -16.23
CA ASN A 107 -1.71 2.84 -14.99
C ASN A 107 -0.45 3.66 -14.64
N PRO A 108 -0.59 4.81 -13.96
CA PRO A 108 0.54 5.69 -13.65
C PRO A 108 1.60 5.07 -12.72
N LEU A 109 1.21 4.14 -11.84
CA LEU A 109 2.10 3.56 -10.84
C LEU A 109 3.11 2.61 -11.46
N ASP A 110 2.63 1.59 -12.18
CA ASP A 110 3.48 0.69 -12.95
C ASP A 110 4.35 1.53 -13.92
N PHE A 111 3.78 2.56 -14.56
CA PHE A 111 4.52 3.39 -15.53
C PHE A 111 5.71 4.10 -14.90
N LEU A 112 5.52 4.76 -13.76
CA LEU A 112 6.61 5.43 -13.07
C LEU A 112 7.64 4.45 -12.49
N GLU A 113 7.19 3.35 -11.88
CA GLU A 113 8.08 2.31 -11.34
C GLU A 113 8.92 1.66 -12.45
N SER A 114 8.37 1.44 -13.65
CA SER A 114 9.12 0.94 -14.80
C SER A 114 10.24 1.89 -15.25
N ILE A 115 10.06 3.20 -15.10
CA ILE A 115 11.08 4.23 -15.44
C ILE A 115 12.12 4.36 -14.33
N VAL A 116 11.75 4.18 -13.05
CA VAL A 116 12.69 4.10 -11.92
C VAL A 116 13.52 2.81 -11.98
N SER A 117 12.96 1.74 -12.54
CA SER A 117 13.59 0.42 -12.67
C SER A 117 14.16 0.11 -14.06
N THR A 118 14.20 1.08 -14.99
CA THR A 118 14.67 0.86 -16.36
C THR A 118 16.16 0.57 -16.45
N THR A 119 16.55 -0.21 -17.46
CA THR A 119 17.95 -0.41 -17.89
C THR A 119 18.24 0.21 -19.26
N ASP A 120 17.24 0.75 -19.98
CA ASP A 120 17.42 1.37 -21.30
C ASP A 120 17.98 2.81 -21.17
N PRO A 121 19.20 3.09 -21.67
CA PRO A 121 19.77 4.44 -21.67
C PRO A 121 18.98 5.47 -22.51
N GLY A 122 17.99 5.04 -23.30
CA GLY A 122 17.04 5.89 -24.00
C GLY A 122 15.83 6.33 -23.16
N VAL A 123 15.57 5.67 -22.04
CA VAL A 123 14.43 5.91 -21.12
C VAL A 123 14.90 6.38 -19.74
N GLU A 124 16.11 6.00 -19.33
CA GLU A 124 16.74 6.38 -18.06
C GLU A 124 16.66 7.89 -17.76
N ILE A 125 16.11 8.23 -16.59
CA ILE A 125 16.07 9.60 -16.07
C ILE A 125 17.23 9.82 -15.11
N GLU A 126 18.11 10.76 -15.44
CA GLU A 126 19.35 11.06 -14.69
C GLU A 126 19.10 11.27 -13.17
N ALA A 127 17.98 11.90 -12.80
CA ALA A 127 17.62 12.09 -11.39
C ALA A 127 17.38 10.77 -10.64
N PHE A 128 16.70 9.80 -11.25
CA PHE A 128 16.44 8.49 -10.65
C PHE A 128 17.70 7.63 -10.62
N ALA A 129 18.51 7.70 -11.69
CA ALA A 129 19.82 7.06 -11.73
C ALA A 129 20.74 7.58 -10.62
N ILE A 130 20.81 8.90 -10.41
CA ILE A 130 21.56 9.52 -9.29
C ILE A 130 21.05 8.98 -7.94
N ALA A 131 19.73 8.99 -7.73
CA ALA A 131 19.12 8.57 -6.48
C ALA A 131 19.40 7.09 -6.16
N LYS A 132 19.27 6.17 -7.13
CA LYS A 132 19.59 4.75 -6.94
C LYS A 132 21.09 4.52 -6.70
N ASN A 133 21.96 5.26 -7.38
CA ASN A 133 23.41 5.20 -7.11
C ASN A 133 23.79 5.73 -5.72
N GLN A 134 23.08 6.74 -5.19
CA GLN A 134 23.29 7.23 -3.83
C GLN A 134 22.88 6.20 -2.78
N VAL A 135 21.73 5.53 -2.95
CA VAL A 135 21.29 4.45 -2.07
C VAL A 135 22.27 3.29 -2.11
N ALA A 136 22.74 2.88 -3.30
CA ALA A 136 23.78 1.86 -3.44
C ALA A 136 25.11 2.26 -2.75
N GLN A 137 25.50 3.54 -2.81
CA GLN A 137 26.68 4.04 -2.11
C GLN A 137 26.46 4.02 -0.58
N GLY A 138 25.27 4.37 -0.10
CA GLY A 138 24.94 4.29 1.33
C GLY A 138 24.95 2.86 1.89
N ILE A 139 24.47 1.90 1.10
CA ILE A 139 24.59 0.46 1.38
C ILE A 139 26.06 0.01 1.43
N ALA A 140 26.90 0.53 0.52
CA ALA A 140 28.31 0.18 0.45
C ALA A 140 29.16 0.82 1.57
N ASP A 141 28.77 2.00 2.06
CA ASP A 141 29.42 2.70 3.15
C ASP A 141 28.97 2.16 4.54
N ASP A 142 27.70 1.74 4.70
CA ASP A 142 27.10 1.10 5.91
C ASP A 142 27.43 1.87 7.22
N ASP A 143 27.46 3.22 7.15
CA ASP A 143 27.97 4.10 8.21
C ASP A 143 26.97 5.12 8.79
N ASP A 144 25.93 5.50 8.04
CA ASP A 144 24.86 6.42 8.44
C ASP A 144 23.57 6.14 7.65
N PHE A 145 22.45 6.73 8.05
CA PHE A 145 21.21 6.65 7.29
C PHE A 145 21.34 7.31 5.91
N CYS A 146 20.78 6.67 4.89
CA CYS A 146 20.59 7.26 3.57
C CYS A 146 19.09 7.51 3.35
N SER A 147 18.72 8.72 2.94
CA SER A 147 17.35 9.08 2.59
C SER A 147 17.34 10.01 1.39
N TYR A 148 16.57 9.64 0.37
CA TYR A 148 16.26 10.38 -0.83
C TYR A 148 14.74 10.58 -0.89
N GLN A 149 14.28 11.78 -1.21
CA GLN A 149 12.88 12.08 -1.45
C GLN A 149 12.81 13.17 -2.54
N ASN A 150 11.93 13.01 -3.51
CA ASN A 150 11.67 14.01 -4.55
C ASN A 150 10.17 14.03 -4.86
N ASP A 151 9.53 15.17 -4.62
CA ASP A 151 8.10 15.45 -4.78
C ASP A 151 7.80 16.43 -5.95
N ASP A 152 8.82 16.85 -6.72
CA ASP A 152 8.67 17.70 -7.90
C ASP A 152 8.72 16.90 -9.20
N ILE A 153 8.10 15.71 -9.18
CA ILE A 153 7.92 14.83 -10.35
C ILE A 153 6.56 15.13 -10.98
N ARG A 154 6.55 15.39 -12.29
CA ARG A 154 5.33 15.64 -13.08
C ARG A 154 5.29 14.74 -14.30
N ILE A 155 4.21 13.98 -14.43
CA ILE A 155 3.92 13.24 -15.66
C ILE A 155 3.06 14.12 -16.55
N VAL A 156 3.48 14.33 -17.80
CA VAL A 156 2.87 15.29 -18.74
C VAL A 156 2.50 14.61 -20.05
N ASP A 157 1.54 15.19 -20.76
CA ASP A 157 1.22 14.82 -22.13
C ASP A 157 2.40 15.12 -23.08
N THR A 158 2.54 14.32 -24.13
CA THR A 158 3.41 14.57 -25.29
C THR A 158 2.92 15.69 -26.22
N ASP A 159 1.68 16.15 -26.03
CA ASP A 159 1.10 17.27 -26.78
C ASP A 159 1.85 18.61 -26.57
N ALA A 160 1.64 19.55 -27.51
CA ALA A 160 2.40 20.81 -27.59
C ALA A 160 2.29 21.72 -26.35
N ASP A 161 1.22 21.57 -25.56
CA ASP A 161 0.98 22.33 -24.33
C ASP A 161 1.50 21.62 -23.06
N ALA A 162 1.98 20.37 -23.16
CA ALA A 162 2.52 19.54 -22.06
C ALA A 162 1.63 19.54 -20.79
N THR A 163 0.33 19.34 -20.98
CA THR A 163 -0.67 19.25 -19.90
C THR A 163 -0.22 18.24 -18.86
N THR A 164 -0.31 18.60 -17.57
CA THR A 164 0.05 17.67 -16.50
C THR A 164 -1.06 16.65 -16.31
N LEU A 165 -0.68 15.37 -16.32
CA LEU A 165 -1.57 14.22 -16.18
C LEU A 165 -1.54 13.68 -14.75
N ALA A 166 -0.40 13.78 -14.07
CA ALA A 166 -0.22 13.41 -12.67
C ALA A 166 1.00 14.11 -12.05
N PHE A 167 0.98 14.24 -10.73
CA PHE A 167 2.13 14.56 -9.88
C PHE A 167 2.61 13.28 -9.18
N ALA A 168 3.88 13.21 -8.79
CA ALA A 168 4.39 12.07 -8.04
C ALA A 168 5.46 12.43 -7.01
N GLU A 169 5.59 11.56 -6.01
CA GLU A 169 6.72 11.52 -5.10
C GLU A 169 7.45 10.18 -5.25
N LEU A 170 8.78 10.22 -5.33
CA LEU A 170 9.67 9.07 -5.15
C LEU A 170 10.47 9.28 -3.87
N ALA A 171 10.34 8.36 -2.92
CA ALA A 171 11.23 8.28 -1.76
C ALA A 171 11.96 6.94 -1.75
N MET A 172 13.25 6.97 -1.38
CA MET A 172 14.07 5.79 -1.17
C MET A 172 14.92 5.99 0.08
N SER A 173 15.07 4.96 0.91
CA SER A 173 15.90 5.03 2.10
C SER A 173 16.62 3.73 2.39
N TYR A 174 17.74 3.83 3.10
CA TYR A 174 18.48 2.71 3.65
C TYR A 174 18.82 2.97 5.11
N ASN A 175 18.56 1.97 5.95
CA ASN A 175 18.79 1.99 7.39
C ASN A 175 19.87 0.96 7.77
N PRO A 176 21.06 1.38 8.25
CA PRO A 176 22.14 0.45 8.58
C PRO A 176 21.86 -0.41 9.83
N PHE A 177 20.92 -0.03 10.69
CA PHE A 177 20.57 -0.82 11.89
C PHE A 177 19.68 -2.02 11.58
N THR A 178 18.69 -1.83 10.70
CA THR A 178 17.83 -2.94 10.24
C THR A 178 18.42 -3.65 9.02
N ARG A 179 19.33 -2.98 8.29
CA ARG A 179 19.86 -3.40 6.99
C ARG A 179 18.72 -3.66 6.00
N ILE A 180 17.78 -2.72 5.92
CA ILE A 180 16.65 -2.74 4.98
C ILE A 180 16.75 -1.53 4.07
N VAL A 181 16.48 -1.74 2.78
CA VAL A 181 16.20 -0.68 1.81
C VAL A 181 14.69 -0.58 1.64
N GLN A 182 14.15 0.64 1.59
CA GLN A 182 12.74 0.90 1.32
C GLN A 182 12.61 1.87 0.15
N GLN A 183 11.64 1.63 -0.72
CA GLN A 183 11.20 2.58 -1.75
C GLN A 183 9.69 2.78 -1.62
N SER A 184 9.23 4.02 -1.80
CA SER A 184 7.82 4.33 -2.00
C SER A 184 7.63 5.27 -3.18
N ILE A 185 6.61 5.00 -3.99
CA ILE A 185 6.12 5.88 -5.03
C ILE A 185 4.69 6.27 -4.67
N ILE A 186 4.39 7.57 -4.73
CA ILE A 186 3.03 8.09 -4.60
C ILE A 186 2.69 8.81 -5.91
N VAL A 187 1.51 8.55 -6.48
CA VAL A 187 1.02 9.26 -7.67
C VAL A 187 -0.33 9.90 -7.37
N ALA A 188 -0.41 11.22 -7.61
CA ALA A 188 -1.54 12.09 -7.29
C ALA A 188 -2.06 12.83 -8.53
N GLU A 189 -3.35 13.19 -8.52
CA GLU A 189 -3.94 14.05 -9.55
C GLU A 189 -3.62 15.53 -9.30
N GLN A 190 -3.55 15.95 -8.04
CA GLN A 190 -3.22 17.33 -7.62
C GLN A 190 -1.90 17.36 -6.85
N ARG A 191 -1.23 18.51 -6.81
CA ARG A 191 0.06 18.63 -6.10
C ARG A 191 -0.16 18.68 -4.59
N GLU A 192 -1.23 19.35 -4.22
CA GLU A 192 -1.71 19.59 -2.87
C GLU A 192 -1.93 18.26 -2.11
N ASP A 193 -2.29 17.18 -2.82
CA ASP A 193 -2.50 15.86 -2.22
C ASP A 193 -1.21 15.28 -1.61
N LEU A 194 -0.03 15.68 -2.10
CA LEU A 194 1.27 15.25 -1.60
C LEU A 194 1.72 16.04 -0.35
N GLU A 195 1.08 17.15 0.01
CA GLU A 195 1.56 18.07 1.06
C GLU A 195 1.33 17.56 2.50
N SER A 196 0.43 16.60 2.73
CA SER A 196 0.07 16.13 4.08
C SER A 196 -0.12 14.61 4.16
N SER A 197 0.05 14.03 5.35
CA SER A 197 -0.22 12.60 5.56
C SER A 197 -1.70 12.25 5.32
N ALA A 198 -2.63 13.12 5.71
CA ALA A 198 -4.06 12.89 5.55
C ALA A 198 -4.49 12.88 4.08
N SER A 199 -3.97 13.81 3.27
CA SER A 199 -4.25 13.84 1.82
C SER A 199 -3.56 12.70 1.05
N ARG A 200 -2.39 12.24 1.54
CA ARG A 200 -1.70 11.05 1.00
C ARG A 200 -2.47 9.75 1.21
N GLU A 201 -3.38 9.64 2.18
CA GLU A 201 -4.20 8.43 2.36
C GLU A 201 -5.23 8.25 1.22
N SER A 202 -5.68 9.35 0.61
CA SER A 202 -6.68 9.39 -0.47
C SER A 202 -6.08 9.46 -1.89
N VAL A 203 -4.75 9.50 -2.05
CA VAL A 203 -4.14 9.57 -3.40
C VAL A 203 -4.50 8.35 -4.26
N PRO A 204 -4.68 8.50 -5.58
CA PRO A 204 -5.06 7.41 -6.46
C PRO A 204 -4.13 6.19 -6.43
N PHE A 205 -2.81 6.38 -6.35
CA PHE A 205 -1.87 5.26 -6.35
C PHE A 205 -0.71 5.43 -5.37
N ILE A 206 -0.39 4.33 -4.67
CA ILE A 206 0.82 4.19 -3.85
C ILE A 206 1.46 2.84 -4.21
N GLY A 207 2.76 2.84 -4.46
CA GLY A 207 3.58 1.63 -4.53
C GLY A 207 4.64 1.68 -3.44
N PHE A 208 4.98 0.53 -2.89
CA PHE A 208 5.97 0.38 -1.83
C PHE A 208 6.72 -0.94 -1.99
N TYR A 209 8.02 -0.94 -1.68
CA TYR A 209 8.72 -2.20 -1.44
C TYR A 209 9.78 -2.08 -0.35
N GLN A 210 10.09 -3.23 0.25
CA GLN A 210 11.28 -3.44 1.08
C GLN A 210 12.20 -4.45 0.40
N ALA A 211 13.51 -4.24 0.46
CA ALA A 211 14.50 -5.15 -0.11
C ALA A 211 15.71 -5.31 0.81
N LEU A 212 16.34 -6.48 0.77
CA LEU A 212 17.66 -6.68 1.37
C LEU A 212 18.74 -5.91 0.58
N PRO A 213 19.83 -5.45 1.23
CA PRO A 213 20.86 -4.64 0.57
C PRO A 213 21.61 -5.40 -0.53
N GLU A 214 21.72 -6.72 -0.41
CA GLU A 214 22.25 -7.62 -1.45
C GLU A 214 21.35 -7.74 -2.70
N ASN A 215 20.05 -7.48 -2.57
CA ASN A 215 19.08 -7.55 -3.67
C ASN A 215 18.88 -6.19 -4.36
N PHE A 216 19.30 -5.09 -3.72
CA PHE A 216 19.19 -3.74 -4.26
C PHE A 216 20.09 -3.53 -5.50
N LYS A 217 19.49 -3.10 -6.62
CA LYS A 217 20.22 -2.73 -7.83
C LYS A 217 20.27 -1.22 -8.03
N ALA A 218 21.49 -0.70 -8.21
CA ALA A 218 21.72 0.70 -8.60
C ALA A 218 21.20 1.05 -10.02
N ASN A 219 21.01 0.04 -10.87
CA ASN A 219 20.47 0.12 -12.23
C ASN A 219 19.64 -1.15 -12.49
N GLY A 220 18.46 -1.02 -13.10
CA GLY A 220 17.50 -2.11 -13.27
C GLY A 220 16.59 -2.34 -12.06
N PHE A 221 15.76 -3.38 -12.14
CA PHE A 221 14.78 -3.73 -11.10
C PHE A 221 15.43 -4.35 -9.85
N THR A 222 15.09 -3.83 -8.66
CA THR A 222 15.46 -4.41 -7.36
C THR A 222 14.47 -5.50 -6.99
N GLN A 223 14.94 -6.70 -6.66
CA GLN A 223 14.07 -7.76 -6.13
C GLN A 223 13.67 -7.40 -4.68
N PRO A 224 12.37 -7.34 -4.36
CA PRO A 224 11.88 -7.03 -3.03
C PRO A 224 11.68 -8.29 -2.17
N GLU A 225 11.70 -8.15 -0.85
CA GLU A 225 11.19 -9.17 0.08
C GLU A 225 9.67 -9.03 0.30
N VAL A 226 9.19 -7.79 0.25
CA VAL A 226 7.79 -7.38 0.41
C VAL A 226 7.50 -6.29 -0.61
N ARG A 227 6.45 -6.45 -1.41
CA ARG A 227 6.05 -5.46 -2.41
C ARG A 227 4.56 -5.20 -2.34
N GLN A 228 4.19 -3.95 -2.05
CA GLN A 228 2.81 -3.55 -1.83
C GLN A 228 2.37 -2.48 -2.83
N LEU A 229 1.09 -2.49 -3.18
CA LEU A 229 0.43 -1.36 -3.82
C LEU A 229 -0.90 -1.05 -3.17
N ILE A 230 -1.33 0.19 -3.35
CA ILE A 230 -2.67 0.69 -3.05
C ILE A 230 -3.13 1.47 -4.27
N ALA A 231 -4.34 1.18 -4.73
CA ALA A 231 -5.07 1.92 -5.73
C ALA A 231 -6.41 2.35 -5.12
N ASN A 232 -6.64 3.65 -5.01
CA ASN A 232 -7.92 4.22 -4.59
C ASN A 232 -8.72 4.61 -5.83
N ASN A 233 -10.05 4.43 -5.80
CA ASN A 233 -10.90 4.94 -6.88
C ASN A 233 -10.99 6.48 -6.80
N GLY A 234 -11.37 7.13 -7.91
CA GLY A 234 -11.45 8.60 -7.98
C GLY A 234 -12.50 9.26 -7.07
N SER A 235 -13.23 8.49 -6.26
CA SER A 235 -14.14 9.00 -5.22
C SER A 235 -13.60 8.82 -3.80
N GLY A 236 -12.65 7.91 -3.56
CA GLY A 236 -12.14 7.56 -2.23
C GLY A 236 -12.85 6.37 -1.56
N PHE A 237 -14.12 6.09 -1.92
CA PHE A 237 -14.91 5.06 -1.24
C PHE A 237 -14.38 3.64 -1.44
N ALA A 238 -13.71 3.33 -2.54
CA ALA A 238 -13.21 1.98 -2.80
C ALA A 238 -11.69 1.96 -2.95
N ARG A 239 -11.06 1.01 -2.25
CA ARG A 239 -9.63 0.80 -2.23
C ARG A 239 -9.30 -0.64 -2.59
N LEU A 240 -8.44 -0.80 -3.59
CA LEU A 240 -7.79 -2.06 -3.92
C LEU A 240 -6.35 -1.99 -3.41
N SER A 241 -5.90 -2.98 -2.65
CA SER A 241 -4.48 -3.12 -2.30
C SER A 241 -3.99 -4.52 -2.58
N PHE A 242 -2.72 -4.64 -2.94
CA PHE A 242 -2.07 -5.93 -3.15
C PHE A 242 -0.79 -5.98 -2.32
N ASP A 243 -0.55 -7.10 -1.67
CA ASP A 243 0.69 -7.42 -0.97
C ASP A 243 1.28 -8.67 -1.63
N ASP A 244 2.45 -8.52 -2.25
CA ASP A 244 3.23 -9.59 -2.85
C ASP A 244 4.34 -9.96 -1.86
N GLY A 245 4.01 -10.89 -0.97
CA GLY A 245 4.94 -11.41 0.04
C GLY A 245 5.82 -12.49 -0.56
N GLU A 246 6.97 -12.12 -1.13
CA GLU A 246 7.99 -13.09 -1.54
C GLU A 246 8.52 -13.87 -0.33
N ASP A 247 8.57 -13.23 0.85
CA ASP A 247 8.93 -13.83 2.14
C ASP A 247 7.97 -14.93 2.62
N THR A 248 6.69 -14.84 2.23
CA THR A 248 5.60 -15.75 2.62
C THR A 248 5.14 -16.66 1.49
N GLU A 249 5.69 -16.49 0.28
CA GLU A 249 5.26 -17.15 -0.96
C GLU A 249 3.72 -17.02 -1.16
N LEU A 250 3.14 -15.85 -0.86
CA LEU A 250 1.69 -15.62 -0.82
C LEU A 250 1.30 -14.20 -1.29
N GLY A 251 0.64 -14.11 -2.43
CA GLY A 251 0.04 -12.87 -2.91
C GLY A 251 -1.34 -12.62 -2.28
N GLN A 252 -1.56 -11.43 -1.72
CA GLN A 252 -2.84 -11.04 -1.11
C GLN A 252 -3.44 -9.81 -1.79
N LEU A 253 -4.56 -9.98 -2.49
CA LEU A 253 -5.37 -8.88 -3.02
C LEU A 253 -6.52 -8.56 -2.05
N LEU A 254 -6.61 -7.32 -1.59
CA LEU A 254 -7.71 -6.82 -0.75
C LEU A 254 -8.51 -5.77 -1.52
N LEU A 255 -9.82 -5.79 -1.33
CA LEU A 255 -10.76 -4.81 -1.85
C LEU A 255 -11.70 -4.39 -0.73
N ASP A 256 -11.63 -3.12 -0.34
CA ASP A 256 -12.39 -2.52 0.76
C ASP A 256 -13.30 -1.40 0.23
N TYR A 257 -14.57 -1.43 0.64
CA TYR A 257 -15.57 -0.41 0.38
C TYR A 257 -15.91 0.32 1.68
N ASN A 258 -15.71 1.63 1.68
CA ASN A 258 -15.93 2.54 2.78
C ASN A 258 -17.29 3.23 2.60
N ASN A 259 -18.06 3.39 3.67
CA ASN A 259 -19.20 4.31 3.67
C ASN A 259 -18.67 5.75 3.76
N GLU A 260 -19.25 6.69 3.02
CA GLU A 260 -18.79 8.08 2.95
C GLU A 260 -19.87 9.06 3.44
N TYR A 261 -19.46 10.17 4.04
CA TYR A 261 -20.41 11.21 4.42
C TYR A 261 -20.75 12.07 3.20
N CYS A 262 -22.04 12.32 3.00
CA CYS A 262 -22.52 13.12 1.88
C CYS A 262 -22.20 14.62 2.03
N ASP A 263 -21.88 15.07 3.24
CA ASP A 263 -21.32 16.40 3.48
C ASP A 263 -19.81 16.39 3.27
N THR A 264 -19.37 17.26 2.35
CA THR A 264 -17.96 17.44 1.97
C THR A 264 -17.24 18.50 2.81
N ASP A 265 -17.95 19.28 3.64
CA ASP A 265 -17.39 20.29 4.55
C ASP A 265 -17.74 19.98 6.01
N ARG A 266 -17.22 18.83 6.50
CA ARG A 266 -17.32 18.42 7.92
C ARG A 266 -16.40 19.22 8.85
N THR A 267 -16.21 20.52 8.62
CA THR A 267 -15.46 21.41 9.54
C THR A 267 -16.20 21.71 10.85
N ASN A 268 -17.44 21.22 10.99
CA ASN A 268 -18.23 21.27 12.22
C ASN A 268 -18.57 19.86 12.71
N ASP A 269 -18.26 19.55 13.98
CA ASP A 269 -18.49 18.24 14.62
C ASP A 269 -19.97 18.00 15.02
N ASP A 270 -20.93 18.75 14.47
CA ASP A 270 -22.38 18.63 14.76
C ASP A 270 -23.14 18.02 13.56
N PRO A 271 -23.51 16.72 13.61
CA PRO A 271 -24.20 16.03 12.52
C PRO A 271 -25.54 16.67 12.12
N SER A 272 -26.18 17.42 13.01
CA SER A 272 -27.44 18.10 12.70
C SER A 272 -27.28 19.25 11.70
N THR A 273 -26.05 19.69 11.47
CA THR A 273 -25.70 20.73 10.49
C THR A 273 -25.24 20.18 9.14
N TRP A 274 -24.94 18.88 9.05
CA TRP A 274 -24.40 18.28 7.83
C TRP A 274 -25.42 18.21 6.69
N GLU A 275 -24.95 18.24 5.45
CA GLU A 275 -25.82 18.05 4.27
C GLU A 275 -26.47 16.65 4.24
N ASP A 276 -27.71 16.59 3.76
CA ASP A 276 -28.43 15.34 3.52
C ASP A 276 -27.92 14.67 2.24
N CYS A 277 -27.78 13.34 2.26
CA CYS A 277 -27.49 12.58 1.04
C CYS A 277 -28.54 12.80 -0.05
N PRO A 278 -28.13 12.80 -1.34
CA PRO A 278 -29.03 12.98 -2.47
C PRO A 278 -30.22 12.02 -2.47
N SER A 279 -31.39 12.51 -2.88
CA SER A 279 -32.61 11.69 -2.95
C SER A 279 -32.45 10.52 -3.92
N GLY A 280 -32.36 9.30 -3.38
CA GLY A 280 -32.20 8.06 -4.14
C GLY A 280 -30.87 7.35 -3.88
N THR A 281 -29.93 8.00 -3.19
CA THR A 281 -28.74 7.36 -2.60
C THR A 281 -29.16 6.33 -1.55
N THR A 282 -28.52 5.16 -1.55
CA THR A 282 -28.63 4.19 -0.44
C THR A 282 -27.89 4.77 0.75
N THR A 283 -28.58 5.01 1.86
CA THR A 283 -27.97 5.59 3.06
C THR A 283 -27.95 4.61 4.21
N ARG A 284 -26.82 4.60 4.91
CA ARG A 284 -26.62 3.80 6.11
C ARG A 284 -27.40 4.45 7.25
N VAL A 285 -28.27 3.67 7.91
CA VAL A 285 -29.07 4.15 9.05
C VAL A 285 -28.30 3.89 10.35
N PRO A 286 -28.04 4.91 11.19
CA PRO A 286 -27.46 4.72 12.52
C PRO A 286 -28.28 3.77 13.38
N SER A 287 -27.61 2.94 14.18
CA SER A 287 -28.24 1.99 15.08
C SER A 287 -29.02 2.70 16.18
N THR A 288 -30.30 2.35 16.30
CA THR A 288 -31.14 2.81 17.43
C THR A 288 -30.73 2.19 18.76
N ASP A 289 -29.88 1.16 18.76
CA ASP A 289 -29.50 0.41 19.96
C ASP A 289 -28.56 1.21 20.88
N VAL A 290 -27.92 2.27 20.38
CA VAL A 290 -27.23 3.29 21.21
C VAL A 290 -28.19 4.39 21.71
N GLY A 291 -29.48 4.09 21.85
CA GLY A 291 -30.48 4.97 22.47
C GLY A 291 -30.85 6.21 21.64
N GLY A 292 -30.58 6.19 20.34
CA GLY A 292 -30.85 7.32 19.42
C GLY A 292 -29.86 8.48 19.54
N ALA A 293 -28.72 8.29 20.21
CA ALA A 293 -27.67 9.32 20.35
C ALA A 293 -27.19 9.87 18.99
N CYS A 294 -27.22 9.03 17.96
CA CYS A 294 -26.75 9.33 16.61
C CYS A 294 -27.89 9.51 15.58
N ASP A 295 -29.13 9.73 16.02
CA ASP A 295 -30.28 9.96 15.13
C ASP A 295 -30.06 11.14 14.16
N ALA A 296 -29.18 12.10 14.51
CA ALA A 296 -28.81 13.22 13.66
C ALA A 296 -27.93 12.84 12.44
N GLU A 297 -27.29 11.67 12.46
CA GLU A 297 -26.54 11.10 11.32
C GLU A 297 -27.45 10.36 10.32
N ALA A 298 -28.76 10.24 10.59
CA ALA A 298 -29.70 9.63 9.67
C ALA A 298 -29.70 10.38 8.32
N ASN A 299 -29.55 9.63 7.22
CA ASN A 299 -29.42 10.16 5.86
C ASN A 299 -28.19 11.07 5.62
N LYS A 300 -27.13 10.95 6.44
CA LYS A 300 -25.86 11.69 6.27
C LYS A 300 -24.71 10.85 5.68
N LEU A 301 -24.83 9.52 5.75
CA LEU A 301 -23.80 8.58 5.32
C LEU A 301 -24.31 7.76 4.12
N GLU A 302 -23.64 7.88 2.97
CA GLU A 302 -23.84 7.03 1.80
C GLU A 302 -23.28 5.64 2.08
N GLU A 303 -24.07 4.62 1.72
CA GLU A 303 -23.71 3.23 1.93
C GLU A 303 -23.17 2.62 0.63
N HIS A 304 -21.88 2.27 0.64
CA HIS A 304 -21.22 1.62 -0.49
C HIS A 304 -21.06 0.11 -0.20
N SER A 305 -21.41 -0.73 -1.16
CA SER A 305 -21.24 -2.18 -1.11
C SER A 305 -21.07 -2.75 -2.53
N PHE A 306 -20.70 -4.02 -2.63
CA PHE A 306 -20.62 -4.75 -3.89
C PHE A 306 -21.19 -6.16 -3.79
N ASP A 307 -21.63 -6.70 -4.93
CA ASP A 307 -22.04 -8.10 -5.07
C ASP A 307 -20.93 -8.87 -5.77
N LEU A 308 -20.37 -9.88 -5.12
CA LEU A 308 -19.39 -10.77 -5.75
C LEU A 308 -20.08 -11.71 -6.77
N ASN A 309 -21.27 -12.19 -6.42
CA ASN A 309 -22.16 -12.98 -7.26
C ASN A 309 -23.57 -13.04 -6.63
N SER A 310 -24.46 -13.90 -7.14
CA SER A 310 -25.83 -14.05 -6.64
C SER A 310 -25.98 -14.72 -5.27
N VAL A 311 -24.88 -15.16 -4.64
CA VAL A 311 -24.87 -15.80 -3.31
C VAL A 311 -24.28 -14.86 -2.25
N HIS A 312 -23.23 -14.11 -2.61
CA HIS A 312 -22.57 -13.14 -1.73
C HIS A 312 -22.83 -11.72 -2.26
N THR A 313 -23.85 -11.08 -1.70
CA THR A 313 -24.29 -9.71 -1.99
C THR A 313 -23.99 -8.78 -0.81
N ASP A 314 -24.10 -7.47 -1.03
CA ASP A 314 -23.99 -6.44 0.01
C ASP A 314 -22.66 -6.48 0.80
N LEU A 315 -21.57 -6.87 0.12
CA LEU A 315 -20.24 -7.00 0.71
C LEU A 315 -19.55 -5.65 0.89
N LYS A 316 -18.67 -5.57 1.89
CA LYS A 316 -17.77 -4.43 2.14
C LYS A 316 -16.31 -4.77 1.95
N ARG A 317 -15.91 -6.02 2.20
CA ARG A 317 -14.52 -6.48 2.08
C ARG A 317 -14.43 -7.76 1.26
N LEU A 318 -13.37 -7.87 0.46
CA LEU A 318 -12.96 -9.08 -0.23
C LEU A 318 -11.44 -9.23 -0.10
N ARG A 319 -10.98 -10.46 0.19
CA ARG A 319 -9.57 -10.83 0.15
C ARG A 319 -9.40 -12.03 -0.76
N VAL A 320 -8.45 -11.97 -1.68
CA VAL A 320 -8.00 -13.09 -2.51
C VAL A 320 -6.58 -13.42 -2.08
N GLU A 321 -6.36 -14.65 -1.66
CA GLU A 321 -5.04 -15.20 -1.40
C GLU A 321 -4.64 -16.11 -2.56
N VAL A 322 -3.45 -15.88 -3.12
CA VAL A 322 -2.86 -16.62 -4.24
C VAL A 322 -1.59 -17.28 -3.74
N ASP A 323 -1.65 -18.60 -3.55
CA ASP A 323 -0.59 -19.36 -2.90
C ASP A 323 0.51 -19.75 -3.92
N TYR A 324 1.73 -19.29 -3.70
CA TYR A 324 2.89 -19.63 -4.53
C TYR A 324 3.70 -20.82 -3.95
N THR A 325 3.42 -21.23 -2.70
CA THR A 325 4.21 -22.25 -2.00
C THR A 325 4.23 -23.58 -2.73
N SER A 326 5.39 -24.26 -2.77
CA SER A 326 5.56 -25.49 -3.57
C SER A 326 4.55 -26.63 -3.29
N ASN A 327 3.91 -26.64 -2.12
CA ASN A 327 2.90 -27.62 -1.71
C ASN A 327 1.44 -27.20 -1.99
N LYS A 328 1.20 -25.93 -2.35
CA LYS A 328 -0.12 -25.36 -2.67
C LYS A 328 -0.14 -24.53 -3.96
N ALA A 329 0.97 -24.45 -4.70
CA ALA A 329 1.16 -23.54 -5.83
C ALA A 329 -0.07 -23.44 -6.76
N GLY A 330 -0.61 -22.23 -6.87
CA GLY A 330 -1.83 -21.91 -7.59
C GLY A 330 -3.14 -22.14 -6.82
N GLU A 331 -3.13 -22.48 -5.53
CA GLU A 331 -4.34 -22.48 -4.70
C GLU A 331 -4.83 -21.03 -4.53
N VAL A 332 -6.01 -20.73 -5.05
CA VAL A 332 -6.66 -19.42 -4.91
C VAL A 332 -7.79 -19.54 -3.89
N ARG A 333 -7.77 -18.67 -2.88
CA ARG A 333 -8.73 -18.65 -1.77
C ARG A 333 -9.39 -17.28 -1.71
N ILE A 334 -10.72 -17.23 -1.81
CA ILE A 334 -11.51 -15.98 -1.80
C ILE A 334 -12.30 -15.90 -0.49
N TYR A 335 -12.09 -14.83 0.26
CA TYR A 335 -12.75 -14.48 1.51
C TYR A 335 -13.58 -13.22 1.31
N VAL A 336 -14.73 -13.13 1.98
CA VAL A 336 -15.65 -11.98 1.86
C VAL A 336 -16.24 -11.61 3.22
N SER A 337 -16.58 -10.33 3.40
CA SER A 337 -17.24 -9.83 4.60
C SER A 337 -18.35 -8.82 4.28
N GLU A 338 -19.47 -8.94 4.96
CA GLU A 338 -20.64 -8.03 4.88
C GLU A 338 -20.44 -6.73 5.68
N TYR A 339 -19.26 -6.51 6.27
CA TYR A 339 -18.91 -5.30 7.02
C TYR A 339 -17.39 -5.06 6.93
N ARG A 340 -16.98 -3.80 6.97
CA ARG A 340 -15.57 -3.41 7.12
C ARG A 340 -15.15 -3.53 8.59
N GLU A 341 -16.05 -3.14 9.49
CA GLU A 341 -15.87 -3.22 10.94
C GLU A 341 -17.20 -3.58 11.60
N ALA A 342 -17.19 -4.37 12.66
CA ALA A 342 -18.35 -4.55 13.52
C ALA A 342 -17.95 -4.49 15.00
N ILE A 343 -18.81 -3.91 15.82
CA ILE A 343 -18.63 -3.81 17.28
C ILE A 343 -19.84 -4.37 18.02
N TYR A 344 -19.60 -4.93 19.21
CA TYR A 344 -20.68 -5.21 20.14
C TYR A 344 -21.19 -3.92 20.77
N GLY A 345 -22.52 -3.80 20.87
CA GLY A 345 -23.17 -2.70 21.56
C GLY A 345 -23.03 -2.79 23.09
N ALA A 346 -23.57 -1.79 23.77
CA ALA A 346 -23.64 -1.74 25.22
C ALA A 346 -25.03 -1.31 25.69
N ASP A 347 -25.39 -1.69 26.92
CA ASP A 347 -26.59 -1.22 27.61
C ASP A 347 -26.27 -0.84 29.06
N ALA A 348 -27.30 -0.54 29.86
CA ALA A 348 -27.15 -0.14 31.27
C ALA A 348 -26.45 -1.17 32.18
N ASN A 349 -26.18 -2.38 31.71
CA ASN A 349 -25.44 -3.44 32.40
C ASN A 349 -24.00 -3.64 31.84
N GLY A 350 -23.59 -2.86 30.84
CA GLY A 350 -22.29 -2.96 30.16
C GLY A 350 -22.39 -3.59 28.77
N LEU A 351 -21.35 -4.32 28.37
CA LEU A 351 -21.22 -4.91 27.03
C LEU A 351 -22.35 -5.91 26.75
N ASN A 352 -23.04 -5.74 25.63
CA ASN A 352 -24.13 -6.62 25.21
C ASN A 352 -23.83 -7.27 23.85
N GLN A 353 -23.35 -8.51 23.89
CA GLN A 353 -22.97 -9.29 22.70
C GLN A 353 -24.15 -9.70 21.79
N SER A 354 -25.40 -9.42 22.18
CA SER A 354 -26.58 -9.63 21.32
C SER A 354 -26.86 -8.43 20.42
N ILE A 355 -26.22 -7.28 20.66
CA ILE A 355 -26.28 -6.08 19.84
C ILE A 355 -24.99 -6.04 19.01
N ILE A 356 -25.11 -6.03 17.69
CA ILE A 356 -23.97 -5.93 16.76
C ILE A 356 -24.22 -4.72 15.86
N ILE A 357 -23.32 -3.75 15.91
CA ILE A 357 -23.33 -2.57 15.05
C ILE A 357 -22.29 -2.79 13.95
N LYS A 358 -22.77 -2.99 12.71
CA LYS A 358 -21.93 -3.05 11.52
C LYS A 358 -21.62 -1.63 11.01
N ASP A 359 -20.41 -1.47 10.50
CA ASP A 359 -19.82 -0.24 9.98
C ASP A 359 -20.16 0.99 10.86
N PRO A 360 -19.81 0.94 12.16
CA PRO A 360 -20.19 1.96 13.12
C PRO A 360 -19.58 3.32 12.79
N THR A 361 -20.38 4.38 12.90
CA THR A 361 -19.90 5.76 12.82
C THR A 361 -19.15 6.14 14.09
N ASP A 362 -18.36 7.21 14.03
CA ASP A 362 -17.63 7.73 15.20
C ASP A 362 -18.59 8.12 16.34
N CYS A 363 -19.79 8.61 16.01
CA CYS A 363 -20.84 8.85 17.00
C CYS A 363 -21.26 7.57 17.73
N GLU A 364 -21.53 6.47 17.01
CA GLU A 364 -21.94 5.21 17.64
C GLU A 364 -20.81 4.58 18.44
N LYS A 365 -19.57 4.65 17.93
CA LYS A 365 -18.36 4.25 18.66
C LYS A 365 -18.30 4.99 20.01
N GLN A 366 -18.48 6.31 19.99
CA GLN A 366 -18.49 7.10 21.21
C GLN A 366 -19.69 6.77 22.11
N ALA A 367 -20.89 6.59 21.57
CA ALA A 367 -22.09 6.26 22.34
C ALA A 367 -22.00 4.89 23.03
N VAL A 368 -21.39 3.89 22.38
CA VAL A 368 -21.07 2.60 23.02
C VAL A 368 -20.04 2.78 24.15
N LEU A 369 -18.98 3.58 23.93
CA LEU A 369 -17.99 3.87 24.97
C LEU A 369 -18.60 4.59 26.19
N ASP A 370 -19.49 5.55 25.97
CA ASP A 370 -20.19 6.28 27.04
C ASP A 370 -21.08 5.34 27.87
N LEU A 371 -21.86 4.47 27.23
CA LEU A 371 -22.68 3.46 27.90
C LEU A 371 -21.82 2.45 28.70
N LEU A 372 -20.68 2.02 28.14
CA LEU A 372 -19.73 1.17 28.87
C LEU A 372 -19.13 1.87 30.09
N ALA A 373 -18.81 3.16 29.98
CA ALA A 373 -18.22 3.96 31.07
C ALA A 373 -19.23 4.20 32.21
N ASP A 374 -20.49 4.48 31.88
CA ASP A 374 -21.59 4.60 32.84
C ASP A 374 -21.87 3.28 33.57
N ALA A 375 -21.80 2.15 32.86
CA ALA A 375 -21.93 0.81 33.44
C ALA A 375 -20.72 0.39 34.29
N ASN A 376 -19.52 0.95 34.04
CA ASN A 376 -18.27 0.60 34.73
C ASN A 376 -17.52 1.83 35.31
N PRO A 377 -18.11 2.58 36.28
CA PRO A 377 -17.56 3.86 36.71
C PRO A 377 -16.14 3.75 37.30
N GLY A 378 -15.21 4.52 36.72
CA GLY A 378 -13.82 4.59 37.19
C GLY A 378 -12.90 3.49 36.64
N VAL A 379 -13.37 2.69 35.69
CA VAL A 379 -12.56 1.71 34.93
C VAL A 379 -12.37 2.22 33.51
N GLY A 380 -11.21 1.97 32.90
CA GLY A 380 -11.00 2.25 31.47
C GLY A 380 -11.83 1.30 30.61
N VAL A 381 -12.56 1.84 29.64
CA VAL A 381 -13.41 1.07 28.72
C VAL A 381 -12.84 1.09 27.30
N ARG A 382 -13.18 0.09 26.50
CA ARG A 382 -12.79 -0.05 25.10
C ARG A 382 -13.92 -0.67 24.30
N LEU A 383 -13.97 -0.37 23.01
CA LEU A 383 -14.82 -1.11 22.07
C LEU A 383 -14.40 -2.59 22.04
N THR A 384 -15.37 -3.47 21.81
CA THR A 384 -15.10 -4.90 21.59
C THR A 384 -15.57 -5.23 20.18
N PHE A 385 -14.61 -5.50 19.30
CA PHE A 385 -14.86 -5.85 17.91
C PHE A 385 -15.53 -7.23 17.80
N VAL A 386 -16.34 -7.39 16.76
CA VAL A 386 -16.92 -8.68 16.35
C VAL A 386 -16.07 -9.21 15.20
N THR A 387 -15.43 -10.35 15.43
CA THR A 387 -14.66 -11.04 14.39
C THR A 387 -15.57 -11.66 13.34
N ASP A 388 -15.25 -11.44 12.06
CA ASP A 388 -15.84 -12.19 10.97
C ASP A 388 -15.09 -13.52 10.76
N THR A 389 -15.66 -14.64 11.19
CA THR A 389 -15.06 -15.98 10.99
C THR A 389 -14.96 -16.42 9.52
N GLY A 390 -15.56 -15.68 8.58
CA GLY A 390 -15.40 -15.89 7.13
C GLY A 390 -14.28 -15.06 6.50
N TYR A 391 -13.65 -14.14 7.25
CA TYR A 391 -12.68 -13.18 6.71
C TYR A 391 -11.47 -12.93 7.62
N ASP A 392 -11.69 -12.68 8.91
CA ASP A 392 -10.66 -12.29 9.87
C ASP A 392 -9.93 -13.53 10.43
N ILE A 393 -8.61 -13.44 10.55
CA ILE A 393 -7.78 -14.44 11.25
C ILE A 393 -7.94 -14.24 12.77
N THR A 394 -8.11 -15.34 13.52
CA THR A 394 -8.15 -15.30 14.99
C THR A 394 -6.86 -15.81 15.59
N TYR A 395 -6.35 -15.10 16.60
CA TYR A 395 -5.13 -15.45 17.33
C TYR A 395 -5.46 -15.96 18.74
N GLU A 396 -4.62 -16.85 19.26
CA GLU A 396 -4.71 -17.29 20.65
C GLU A 396 -4.39 -16.13 21.59
N THR A 397 -5.23 -15.95 22.62
CA THR A 397 -5.01 -15.00 23.70
C THR A 397 -4.92 -15.73 25.03
N ASP A 398 -4.15 -15.17 25.97
CA ASP A 398 -4.01 -15.72 27.30
C ASP A 398 -5.21 -15.35 28.22
N ALA A 399 -5.09 -15.67 29.51
CA ALA A 399 -6.16 -15.43 30.47
C ALA A 399 -6.43 -13.94 30.77
N ASP A 400 -5.47 -13.06 30.46
CA ASP A 400 -5.59 -11.60 30.61
C ASP A 400 -6.02 -10.92 29.28
N GLY A 401 -6.03 -11.69 28.18
CA GLY A 401 -6.46 -11.24 26.85
C GLY A 401 -5.31 -10.74 25.97
N GLU A 402 -4.06 -10.99 26.36
CA GLU A 402 -2.88 -10.64 25.58
C GLU A 402 -2.54 -11.74 24.55
N PRO A 403 -1.96 -11.41 23.37
CA PRO A 403 -1.63 -12.41 22.35
C PRO A 403 -0.60 -13.43 22.85
N VAL A 404 -0.88 -14.72 22.63
CA VAL A 404 0.08 -15.80 22.89
C VAL A 404 1.09 -15.85 21.75
N LEU A 405 2.38 -15.79 22.08
CA LEU A 405 3.47 -15.85 21.11
C LEU A 405 4.11 -17.24 21.05
N ASP A 406 4.57 -17.62 19.85
CA ASP A 406 5.32 -18.85 19.60
C ASP A 406 6.81 -18.74 20.04
N SER A 407 7.64 -19.71 19.64
CA SER A 407 9.08 -19.74 19.94
C SER A 407 9.90 -18.62 19.28
N ASP A 408 9.37 -18.04 18.22
CA ASP A 408 10.05 -17.13 17.31
C ASP A 408 9.52 -15.69 17.46
N GLY A 409 8.44 -15.52 18.23
CA GLY A 409 7.86 -14.24 18.63
C GLY A 409 6.57 -13.87 17.87
N ASN A 410 6.05 -14.77 17.03
CA ASN A 410 4.85 -14.53 16.24
C ASN A 410 3.59 -14.89 17.03
N GLN A 411 2.47 -14.24 16.73
CA GLN A 411 1.19 -14.59 17.37
C GLN A 411 0.69 -15.94 16.89
N ILE A 412 0.29 -16.82 17.81
CA ILE A 412 -0.24 -18.14 17.49
C ILE A 412 -1.65 -17.98 16.89
N ILE A 413 -1.89 -18.55 15.70
CA ILE A 413 -3.21 -18.57 15.07
C ILE A 413 -4.10 -19.61 15.77
N SER A 414 -5.25 -19.16 16.29
CA SER A 414 -6.28 -19.99 16.93
C SER A 414 -7.22 -20.63 15.89
N ALA A 415 -7.63 -19.86 14.89
CA ALA A 415 -8.37 -20.36 13.73
C ALA A 415 -8.22 -19.44 12.52
N GLU A 416 -8.02 -20.09 11.37
CA GLU A 416 -8.09 -19.49 10.03
C GLU A 416 -9.54 -19.25 9.61
N PRO A 417 -9.83 -18.19 8.84
CA PRO A 417 -11.14 -17.96 8.25
C PRO A 417 -11.47 -19.03 7.20
N ILE A 418 -12.76 -19.27 6.97
CA ILE A 418 -13.24 -20.21 5.95
C ILE A 418 -13.45 -19.46 4.63
N PRO A 419 -12.74 -19.80 3.52
CA PRO A 419 -12.97 -19.19 2.22
C PRO A 419 -14.41 -19.39 1.75
N ALA A 420 -14.99 -18.37 1.13
CA ALA A 420 -16.23 -18.50 0.37
C ALA A 420 -16.03 -19.37 -0.88
N TYR A 421 -14.86 -19.25 -1.53
CA TYR A 421 -14.45 -20.07 -2.66
C TYR A 421 -12.98 -20.49 -2.54
N THR A 422 -12.67 -21.69 -3.00
CA THR A 422 -11.30 -22.17 -3.17
C THR A 422 -11.20 -22.93 -4.47
N TYR A 423 -10.32 -22.50 -5.38
CA TYR A 423 -10.09 -23.19 -6.65
C TYR A 423 -8.60 -23.30 -6.97
N GLN A 424 -8.25 -24.23 -7.85
CA GLN A 424 -6.88 -24.41 -8.33
C GLN A 424 -6.67 -23.57 -9.59
N GLY A 425 -5.96 -22.46 -9.46
CA GLY A 425 -5.35 -21.73 -10.55
C GLY A 425 -4.21 -22.51 -11.22
N THR A 426 -3.71 -22.02 -12.34
CA THR A 426 -2.46 -22.50 -12.93
C THR A 426 -1.34 -22.14 -11.96
N ALA A 427 -0.63 -23.14 -11.43
CA ALA A 427 0.67 -22.87 -10.85
C ALA A 427 1.47 -22.10 -11.90
N GLY A 428 1.85 -20.85 -11.58
CA GLY A 428 2.57 -19.99 -12.49
C GLY A 428 3.80 -20.72 -13.02
N ALA A 429 4.26 -20.35 -14.21
CA ALA A 429 5.62 -20.69 -14.59
C ALA A 429 6.55 -19.79 -13.76
N ILE A 430 6.72 -20.14 -12.47
CA ILE A 430 7.56 -19.45 -11.48
C ILE A 430 8.85 -19.07 -12.19
N ILE A 431 9.06 -17.77 -12.39
CA ILE A 431 10.24 -17.27 -13.09
C ILE A 431 11.36 -17.26 -12.05
N PRO A 432 12.40 -18.11 -12.18
CA PRO A 432 13.46 -18.24 -11.18
C PRO A 432 14.62 -17.26 -11.39
#